data_AF-W7T5K5-F1
#
_entry.id   AF-W7T5K5-F1
#
_cell.length_a   1.000
_cell.length_b   1.000
_cell.length_c   1.000
_cell.angle_alpha   90.00
_cell.angle_beta   90.00
_cell.angle_gamma   90.00
#
_symmetry.space_group_name_H-M   'P 1'
#
loop_
_entity.id
_entity.type
_entity.pdbx_description
1 polymer ?
#
loop_
_entity_poly.entity_id
_entity_poly.type
_entity_poly.pdbx_seq_one_letter_code
_entity_poly.pdbx_strand_id
1 'polypeptide(L)'
;MGSMFDTPSGRFRAVAVAEAISWAGLLIGMFFKYVVGYEIGVHIFGPVHGVVFIAYVVLSLLARRALNWDNRTTALALIASIPPFGSVVFERWAARTGRLAQRAVAISA
;
A
#
# COMPACT_ATOMS: atom_id res chain seq x y z
N MET A 1 -0.29 20.38 -13.45
CA MET A 1 0.58 19.22 -13.21
C MET A 1 0.25 18.71 -11.80
N GLY A 2 -0.69 17.77 -11.66
CA GLY A 2 -1.02 17.21 -10.34
C GLY A 2 0.14 16.33 -9.88
N SER A 3 0.73 16.63 -8.74
CA SER A 3 1.79 15.82 -8.15
C SER A 3 1.26 14.43 -7.79
N MET A 4 2.16 13.46 -7.59
CA MET A 4 1.81 12.09 -7.18
C MET A 4 0.93 12.04 -5.92
N PHE A 5 0.88 13.10 -5.13
CA PHE A 5 0.10 13.18 -3.91
C PHE A 5 -1.26 13.89 -4.06
N ASP A 6 -1.54 14.46 -5.24
CA ASP A 6 -2.78 15.21 -5.48
C ASP A 6 -3.96 14.33 -5.90
N THR A 7 -3.69 13.09 -6.34
CA THR A 7 -4.73 12.15 -6.80
C THR A 7 -4.90 10.99 -5.81
N PRO A 8 -6.13 10.47 -5.62
CA PRO A 8 -6.37 9.30 -4.78
C PRO A 8 -5.55 8.08 -5.20
N SER A 9 -5.38 7.88 -6.51
CA SER A 9 -4.56 6.81 -7.08
C SER A 9 -3.07 7.00 -6.81
N GLY A 10 -2.57 8.23 -6.90
CA GLY A 10 -1.18 8.54 -6.57
C GLY A 10 -0.87 8.34 -5.08
N ARG A 11 -1.76 8.76 -4.17
CA ARG A 11 -1.64 8.49 -2.72
C ARG A 11 -1.63 7.00 -2.41
N PHE A 12 -2.54 6.24 -3.01
CA PHE A 12 -2.60 4.78 -2.84
C PHE A 12 -1.30 4.12 -3.31
N ARG A 13 -0.81 4.52 -4.48
CA ARG A 13 0.42 3.99 -5.08
C ARG A 13 1.67 4.31 -4.25
N ALA A 14 1.76 5.53 -3.71
CA ALA A 14 2.85 5.91 -2.81
C ALA A 14 2.86 5.02 -1.54
N VAL A 15 1.69 4.75 -0.96
CA VAL A 15 1.60 3.92 0.24
C VAL A 15 1.80 2.44 -0.03
N ALA A 16 1.36 1.91 -1.17
CA ALA A 16 1.68 0.54 -1.57
C ALA A 16 3.20 0.32 -1.71
N VAL A 17 3.92 1.31 -2.26
CA VAL A 17 5.40 1.26 -2.34
C VAL A 17 6.02 1.40 -0.96
N ALA A 18 5.54 2.33 -0.12
CA ALA A 18 6.04 2.49 1.24
C ALA A 18 5.86 1.20 2.07
N GLU A 19 4.73 0.51 1.91
CA GLU A 19 4.45 -0.75 2.59
C GLU A 19 5.45 -1.83 2.18
N ALA A 20 5.74 -1.95 0.88
CA ALA A 20 6.73 -2.89 0.37
C ALA A 20 8.14 -2.62 0.92
N ILE A 21 8.53 -1.34 1.01
CA ILE A 21 9.81 -0.94 1.60
C ILE A 21 9.82 -1.27 3.10
N SER A 22 8.72 -1.04 3.81
CA SER A 22 8.63 -1.36 5.23
C SER A 22 8.70 -2.87 5.50
N TRP A 23 8.11 -3.70 4.64
CA TRP A 23 8.26 -5.16 4.65
C TRP A 23 9.73 -5.58 4.44
N ALA A 24 10.43 -4.96 3.48
CA ALA A 24 11.86 -5.21 3.28
C ALA A 24 12.68 -4.84 4.53
N GLY A 25 12.41 -3.69 5.15
CA GLY A 25 13.02 -3.29 6.42
C GLY A 25 12.76 -4.30 7.55
N LEU A 26 11.53 -4.81 7.66
CA LEU A 26 11.16 -5.80 8.67
C LEU A 26 11.88 -7.15 8.46
N LEU A 27 12.00 -7.60 7.21
CA LEU A 27 12.78 -8.80 6.88
C LEU A 27 14.28 -8.62 7.19
N ILE A 28 14.83 -7.43 6.96
CA ILE A 28 16.20 -7.09 7.38
C ILE A 28 16.29 -7.12 8.91
N GLY A 29 15.34 -6.52 9.63
CA GLY A 29 15.27 -6.57 11.09
C GLY A 29 15.22 -8.00 11.63
N MET A 30 14.43 -8.88 11.00
CA MET A 30 14.39 -10.30 11.33
C MET A 30 15.72 -11.00 11.07
N PHE A 31 16.38 -10.72 9.94
CA PHE A 31 17.71 -11.26 9.66
C PHE A 31 18.72 -10.87 10.75
N PHE A 32 18.75 -9.60 11.15
CA PHE A 32 19.61 -9.14 12.24
C PHE A 32 19.29 -9.82 13.58
N LYS A 33 18.01 -10.03 13.89
CA LYS A 33 17.58 -10.76 15.09
C LYS A 33 18.02 -12.23 15.09
N TYR A 34 17.76 -12.95 14.00
CA TYR A 34 17.97 -14.40 13.96
C TYR A 34 19.39 -14.83 13.55
N VAL A 35 20.11 -14.02 12.79
CA VAL A 35 21.45 -14.35 12.27
C VAL A 35 22.56 -13.64 13.04
N VAL A 36 22.34 -12.38 13.42
CA VAL A 36 23.36 -11.53 14.09
C VAL A 36 23.10 -11.43 15.60
N GLY A 37 21.90 -11.80 16.07
CA GLY A 37 21.54 -11.81 17.50
C GLY A 37 21.11 -10.45 18.06
N TYR A 38 20.89 -9.44 17.23
CA TYR A 38 20.50 -8.09 17.66
C TYR A 38 19.02 -7.79 17.35
N GLU A 39 18.25 -7.44 18.38
CA GLU A 39 16.79 -7.22 18.23
C GLU A 39 16.42 -5.79 17.78
N ILE A 40 17.39 -4.86 17.77
CA ILE A 40 17.18 -3.43 17.50
C ILE A 40 16.46 -3.18 16.16
N GLY A 41 16.73 -4.01 15.15
CA GLY A 41 16.12 -3.90 13.83
C GLY A 41 14.61 -4.13 13.88
N VAL A 42 14.14 -5.14 14.61
CA VAL A 42 12.71 -5.43 14.73
C VAL A 42 11.99 -4.35 15.55
N HIS A 43 12.65 -3.78 16.56
CA HIS A 43 12.07 -2.69 17.36
C HIS A 43 11.87 -1.39 16.59
N ILE A 44 12.67 -1.13 15.55
CA ILE A 44 12.52 0.05 14.70
C ILE A 44 11.59 -0.26 13.51
N PHE A 45 11.88 -1.33 12.76
CA PHE A 45 11.12 -1.64 11.55
C PHE A 45 9.72 -2.19 11.82
N GLY A 46 9.47 -2.82 12.97
CA GLY A 46 8.15 -3.30 13.37
C GLY A 46 7.11 -2.18 13.49
N PRO A 47 7.32 -1.17 14.36
CA PRO A 47 6.41 -0.03 14.47
C PRO A 47 6.27 0.77 13.16
N VAL A 48 7.37 0.96 12.42
CA VAL A 48 7.33 1.64 11.11
C VAL A 48 6.43 0.89 10.14
N HIS A 49 6.61 -0.44 10.03
CA HIS A 49 5.75 -1.28 9.20
C HIS A 49 4.29 -1.22 9.65
N GLY A 50 4.02 -1.31 10.95
CA GLY A 50 2.65 -1.21 11.49
C GLY A 50 1.95 0.09 11.11
N VAL A 51 2.64 1.24 11.20
CA VAL A 51 2.08 2.54 10.78
C VAL A 51 1.78 2.56 9.28
N VAL A 52 2.71 2.06 8.46
CA VAL A 52 2.53 2.03 7.00
C VAL A 52 1.40 1.07 6.59
N PHE A 53 1.29 -0.08 7.25
CA PHE A 53 0.20 -1.04 7.07
C PHE A 53 -1.16 -0.41 7.36
N ILE A 54 -1.30 0.30 8.49
CA ILE A 54 -2.54 1.03 8.82
C ILE A 54 -2.84 2.08 7.76
N ALA A 55 -1.84 2.86 7.33
CA ALA A 55 -2.01 3.84 6.27
C ALA A 55 -2.50 3.20 4.96
N TYR A 56 -1.96 2.03 4.59
CA TYR A 56 -2.40 1.29 3.41
C TYR A 56 -3.85 0.84 3.51
N VAL A 57 -4.27 0.30 4.66
CA VAL A 57 -5.67 -0.11 4.90
C VAL A 57 -6.61 1.09 4.79
N VAL A 58 -6.28 2.22 5.44
CA VAL A 58 -7.10 3.44 5.40
C VAL A 58 -7.21 3.96 3.97
N LEU A 59 -6.09 4.06 3.23
CA LEU A 59 -6.12 4.52 1.86
C LEU A 59 -6.85 3.55 0.92
N SER A 60 -6.79 2.24 1.17
CA SER A 60 -7.58 1.25 0.42
C SER A 60 -9.09 1.50 0.59
N LEU A 61 -9.54 1.81 1.80
CA LEU A 61 -10.95 2.12 2.09
C LEU A 61 -11.38 3.47 1.50
N LEU A 62 -10.49 4.47 1.50
CA LEU A 62 -10.74 5.75 0.82
C LEU A 62 -10.78 5.59 -0.69
N ALA A 63 -9.83 4.84 -1.26
CA ALA A 63 -9.76 4.52 -2.68
C ALA A 63 -11.01 3.76 -3.14
N ARG A 64 -11.55 2.86 -2.32
CA ARG A 64 -12.82 2.20 -2.61
C ARG A 64 -13.94 3.19 -2.92
N ARG A 65 -14.09 4.24 -2.11
CA ARG A 65 -15.12 5.28 -2.32
C ARG A 65 -14.78 6.15 -3.52
N ALA A 66 -13.52 6.59 -3.65
CA ALA A 66 -13.09 7.50 -4.72
C ALA A 66 -13.07 6.84 -6.12
N LEU A 67 -12.79 5.55 -6.19
CA LEU A 67 -12.63 4.78 -7.43
C LEU A 67 -13.79 3.81 -7.68
N ASN A 68 -14.84 3.84 -6.84
CA ASN A 68 -15.99 2.95 -6.89
C ASN A 68 -15.60 1.45 -6.98
N TRP A 69 -14.64 1.04 -6.16
CA TRP A 69 -14.26 -0.38 -6.12
C TRP A 69 -15.38 -1.23 -5.54
N ASP A 70 -15.57 -2.39 -6.16
CA ASP A 70 -16.47 -3.42 -5.63
C ASP A 70 -15.87 -4.09 -4.38
N ASN A 71 -16.71 -4.86 -3.69
CA ASN A 71 -16.30 -5.60 -2.50
C ASN A 71 -15.12 -6.54 -2.78
N ARG A 72 -15.05 -7.15 -3.97
CA ARG A 72 -13.95 -8.04 -4.35
C ARG A 72 -12.64 -7.29 -4.52
N THR A 73 -12.62 -6.17 -5.23
CA THR A 73 -11.40 -5.36 -5.39
C THR A 73 -10.89 -4.85 -4.04
N THR A 74 -11.80 -4.41 -3.15
CA THR A 74 -11.41 -4.00 -1.80
C THR A 74 -10.84 -5.16 -0.99
N ALA A 75 -11.49 -6.33 -1.03
CA ALA A 75 -10.99 -7.52 -0.34
C ALA A 75 -9.63 -7.96 -0.87
N LEU A 76 -9.41 -7.93 -2.19
CA LEU A 76 -8.12 -8.19 -2.80
C LEU A 76 -7.05 -7.20 -2.34
N ALA A 77 -7.38 -5.90 -2.22
CA ALA A 77 -6.46 -4.89 -1.71
C ALA A 77 -6.01 -5.20 -0.27
N LEU A 78 -6.97 -5.54 0.60
CA LEU A 78 -6.70 -5.87 2.00
C LEU A 78 -5.92 -7.18 2.14
N ILE A 79 -6.31 -8.23 1.41
CA ILE A 79 -5.58 -9.51 1.43
C ILE A 79 -4.14 -9.30 0.95
N ALA A 80 -3.94 -8.43 -0.05
CA ALA A 80 -2.62 -8.10 -0.57
C ALA A 80 -1.70 -7.38 0.44
N SER A 81 -2.23 -6.79 1.52
CA SER A 81 -1.39 -6.22 2.60
C SER A 81 -0.79 -7.26 3.55
N ILE A 82 -1.32 -8.49 3.56
CA ILE A 82 -0.88 -9.56 4.46
C ILE A 82 0.44 -10.21 4.00
N PRO A 83 0.61 -10.63 2.73
CA PRO A 83 1.85 -11.20 2.28
C PRO A 83 2.88 -10.09 1.96
N PRO A 84 4.18 -10.35 2.20
CA PRO A 84 5.23 -9.42 1.79
C PRO A 84 5.14 -9.13 0.29
N PHE A 85 5.28 -7.85 -0.06
CA PHE A 85 5.16 -7.32 -1.43
C PHE A 85 3.79 -7.46 -2.11
N GLY A 86 2.77 -8.01 -1.42
CA GLY A 86 1.46 -8.22 -2.02
C GLY A 86 0.80 -6.91 -2.48
N SER A 87 0.98 -5.82 -1.75
CA SER A 87 0.43 -4.52 -2.12
C SER A 87 1.01 -3.94 -3.41
N VAL A 88 2.26 -4.23 -3.75
CA VAL A 88 2.85 -3.86 -5.05
C VAL A 88 2.25 -4.70 -6.17
N VAL A 89 2.03 -5.99 -5.93
CA VAL A 89 1.37 -6.86 -6.91
C VAL A 89 -0.05 -6.38 -7.16
N PHE A 90 -0.79 -6.04 -6.10
CA PHE A 90 -2.13 -5.47 -6.20
C PHE A 90 -2.12 -4.12 -6.91
N GLU A 91 -1.22 -3.21 -6.55
CA GLU A 91 -1.07 -1.90 -7.20
C GLU A 91 -0.85 -2.06 -8.71
N ARG A 92 0.08 -2.92 -9.12
CA ARG A 92 0.36 -3.18 -10.54
C ARG A 92 -0.83 -3.78 -11.26
N TRP A 93 -1.54 -4.72 -10.63
CA TRP A 93 -2.76 -5.31 -11.20
C TRP A 93 -3.88 -4.27 -11.32
N ALA A 94 -4.08 -3.45 -10.30
CA ALA A 94 -5.10 -2.41 -10.26
C ALA A 94 -4.81 -1.30 -11.29
N ALA A 95 -3.52 -0.95 -11.48
CA ALA A 95 -3.08 -0.03 -12.53
C ALA A 95 -3.38 -0.60 -13.93
N ARG A 96 -3.01 -1.86 -14.19
CA ARG A 96 -3.21 -2.52 -15.49
C ARG A 96 -4.69 -2.73 -15.84
N THR A 97 -5.55 -2.91 -14.84
CA THR A 97 -6.98 -3.13 -15.05
C THR A 97 -7.81 -1.85 -15.04
N GLY A 98 -7.15 -0.67 -15.00
CA GLY A 98 -7.82 0.63 -14.97
C GLY A 98 -8.52 0.95 -13.66
N ARG A 99 -8.36 0.11 -12.62
CA ARG A 99 -8.95 0.31 -11.29
C ARG A 99 -8.33 1.47 -10.52
N LEU A 100 -7.12 1.90 -10.91
CA LEU A 100 -6.46 3.11 -10.39
C LEU A 100 -6.62 4.34 -11.30
N ALA A 101 -7.27 4.21 -12.46
CA ALA A 101 -7.57 5.37 -13.27
C ALA A 101 -8.63 6.20 -12.55
N GLN A 102 -8.33 7.48 -12.28
CA GLN A 102 -9.39 8.42 -11.91
C GLN A 102 -10.40 8.39 -13.06
N ARG A 103 -11.64 7.97 -12.79
CA ARG A 103 -12.74 8.36 -13.69
C ARG A 103 -12.69 9.87 -13.68
N ALA A 104 -12.37 10.47 -14.83
CA ALA A 104 -12.53 11.90 -15.00
C ALA A 104 -13.93 12.22 -14.49
N VAL A 105 -14.02 13.03 -13.43
CA VAL A 105 -15.28 13.69 -13.11
C VAL A 105 -15.70 14.30 -14.43
N ALA A 106 -16.86 13.91 -14.93
CA ALA A 106 -17.47 14.60 -16.05
C ALA A 106 -17.69 16.03 -15.57
N ILE A 107 -16.68 16.88 -15.74
CA ILE A 107 -16.81 18.32 -15.63
C ILE A 107 -17.49 18.69 -16.94
N SER A 108 -18.80 18.51 -16.95
CA SER A 108 -19.72 18.93 -17.98
C SER A 108 -20.95 19.43 -17.26
N ALA A 109 -20.83 20.65 -16.74
CA ALA A 109 -21.93 21.52 -16.38
C ALA A 109 -21.42 22.96 -16.53
#